data_AF-A0A2H0TJG8-F1
#
_entry.id   AF-A0A2H0TJG8-F1
#
_cell.length_a   1.000
_cell.length_b   1.000
_cell.length_c   1.000
_cell.angle_alpha   90.00
_cell.angle_beta   90.00
_cell.angle_gamma   90.00
#
_symmetry.space_group_name_H-M   'P 1'
#
loop_
_entity.id
_entity.type
_entity.pdbx_description
1 polymer ?
#
loop_
_entity_poly.entity_id
_entity_poly.type
_entity_poly.pdbx_seq_one_letter_code
_entity_poly.pdbx_strand_id
1 'polypeptide(L)'
;MKVYTRLRDEKQILYNYVTNILLDRVYTKKIIPIKKRVELIASRRETNKFLNENFKNYLNRQAKNHYRIDVKISIKTPSEEKTLQAVDFVSWAIFRKYEYGDDSYYNKIKNKIVEENPLFP
;
A
#
# COMPACT_ATOMS: atom_id res chain seq x y z
N MET A 1 9.71 30.22 7.99
CA MET A 1 8.74 29.37 7.25
C MET A 1 9.41 28.80 5.99
N LYS A 2 10.29 27.78 6.12
CA LYS A 2 11.03 27.19 4.98
C LYS A 2 11.47 25.72 5.19
N VAL A 3 10.82 25.01 6.12
CA VAL A 3 11.13 23.59 6.45
C VAL A 3 10.02 22.64 5.94
N TYR A 4 8.83 23.15 5.64
CA TYR A 4 7.67 22.33 5.29
C TYR A 4 7.70 21.72 3.88
N THR A 5 8.55 22.24 2.98
CA THR A 5 8.63 21.77 1.58
C THR A 5 9.46 20.50 1.45
N ARG A 6 10.62 20.38 2.12
CA ARG A 6 11.47 19.18 2.05
C ARG A 6 10.81 17.92 2.62
N LEU A 7 10.08 18.06 3.73
CA LEU A 7 9.39 16.94 4.39
C LEU A 7 8.22 16.36 3.57
N ARG A 8 7.61 17.15 2.67
CA ARG A 8 6.55 16.65 1.79
C ARG A 8 7.11 15.77 0.67
N ASP A 9 8.24 16.18 0.08
CA ASP A 9 8.91 15.40 -0.95
C ASP A 9 9.42 14.07 -0.37
N GLU A 10 9.98 14.07 0.84
CA GLU A 10 10.42 12.85 1.53
C GLU A 10 9.29 11.85 1.79
N LYS A 11 8.11 12.31 2.23
CA LYS A 11 6.96 11.44 2.48
C LYS A 11 6.49 10.71 1.22
N GLN A 12 6.48 11.40 0.09
CA GLN A 12 6.08 10.80 -1.19
C GLN A 12 7.12 9.80 -1.69
N ILE A 13 8.40 10.14 -1.58
CA ILE A 13 9.50 9.25 -1.94
C ILE A 13 9.47 7.98 -1.09
N LEU A 14 9.27 8.12 0.23
CA LEU A 14 9.17 6.98 1.13
C LEU A 14 7.97 6.09 0.79
N TYR A 15 6.81 6.69 0.50
CA TYR A 15 5.62 5.92 0.14
C TYR A 15 5.80 5.15 -1.17
N ASN A 16 6.42 5.77 -2.18
CA ASN A 16 6.81 5.12 -3.43
C ASN A 16 7.76 3.94 -3.19
N TYR A 17 8.77 4.14 -2.36
CA TYR A 17 9.76 3.12 -2.02
C TYR A 17 9.12 1.93 -1.30
N VAL A 18 8.33 2.18 -0.25
CA VAL A 18 7.63 1.13 0.51
C VAL A 18 6.65 0.37 -0.39
N THR A 19 5.88 1.08 -1.22
CA THR A 19 4.91 0.43 -2.12
C THR A 19 5.60 -0.50 -3.12
N ASN A 20 6.78 -0.12 -3.63
CA ASN A 20 7.54 -1.00 -4.50
C ASN A 20 8.03 -2.26 -3.81
N ILE A 21 8.52 -2.17 -2.57
CA ILE A 21 8.95 -3.35 -1.79
C ILE A 21 7.77 -4.28 -1.57
N LEU A 22 6.59 -3.73 -1.22
CA LEU A 22 5.39 -4.53 -1.01
C LEU A 22 4.94 -5.21 -2.31
N LEU A 23 4.94 -4.48 -3.43
CA LEU A 23 4.66 -5.04 -4.75
C LEU A 23 5.61 -6.18 -5.10
N ASP A 24 6.91 -5.98 -4.90
CA ASP A 24 7.93 -7.00 -5.14
C ASP A 24 7.64 -8.27 -4.34
N ARG A 25 7.39 -8.14 -3.02
CA ARG A 25 7.08 -9.27 -2.14
C ARG A 25 5.83 -10.02 -2.59
N VAL A 26 4.76 -9.31 -2.96
CA VAL A 26 3.50 -9.90 -3.42
C VAL A 26 3.72 -10.76 -4.66
N TYR A 27 4.55 -10.30 -5.61
CA TYR A 27 4.84 -11.03 -6.84
C TYR A 27 5.86 -12.15 -6.65
N THR A 28 6.97 -11.89 -5.97
CA THR A 28 8.03 -12.88 -5.71
C THR A 28 7.50 -14.08 -4.93
N LYS A 29 6.60 -13.85 -3.95
CA LYS A 29 5.94 -14.93 -3.19
C LYS A 29 4.71 -15.51 -3.87
N LYS A 30 4.34 -15.02 -5.05
CA LYS A 30 3.18 -15.48 -5.84
C LYS A 30 1.87 -15.51 -5.03
N ILE A 31 1.69 -14.52 -4.14
CA ILE A 31 0.51 -14.42 -3.26
C ILE A 31 -0.77 -14.20 -4.08
N ILE A 32 -0.63 -13.58 -5.26
CA ILE A 32 -1.72 -13.33 -6.19
C ILE A 32 -1.53 -14.09 -7.52
N PRO A 33 -2.62 -14.47 -8.21
CA PRO A 33 -2.53 -15.16 -9.50
C PRO A 33 -1.90 -14.28 -10.58
N ILE A 34 -0.67 -14.62 -10.99
CA ILE A 34 0.14 -13.81 -11.93
C ILE A 34 -0.43 -13.83 -13.36
N LYS A 35 -1.25 -14.84 -13.70
CA LYS A 35 -1.82 -15.02 -15.05
C LYS A 35 -3.06 -14.16 -15.32
N LYS A 36 -3.61 -13.47 -14.33
CA LYS A 36 -4.80 -12.62 -14.48
C LYS A 36 -4.42 -11.16 -14.30
N ARG A 37 -5.18 -10.27 -14.93
CA ARG A 37 -5.07 -8.84 -14.71
C ARG A 37 -5.29 -8.54 -13.22
N VAL A 38 -4.35 -7.85 -12.60
CA VAL A 38 -4.42 -7.45 -11.19
C VAL A 38 -4.84 -5.99 -11.13
N GLU A 39 -5.84 -5.67 -10.31
CA GLU A 39 -6.16 -4.28 -9.99
C GLU A 39 -5.60 -3.92 -8.61
N LEU A 40 -4.75 -2.90 -8.56
CA LEU A 40 -4.24 -2.32 -7.32
C LEU A 40 -5.03 -1.04 -7.04
N ILE A 41 -5.70 -1.01 -5.89
CA ILE A 41 -6.48 0.14 -5.44
C ILE A 41 -5.75 0.79 -4.28
N ALA A 42 -5.28 2.02 -4.47
CA ALA A 42 -4.69 2.83 -3.42
C ALA A 42 -5.74 3.79 -2.84
N SER A 43 -5.73 3.97 -1.52
CA SER A 43 -6.57 4.97 -0.86
C SER A 43 -6.10 6.37 -1.24
N ARG A 44 -7.05 7.24 -1.62
CA ARG A 44 -6.81 8.65 -1.95
C ARG A 44 -6.39 9.39 -0.68
N ARG A 45 -5.06 9.55 -0.51
CA ARG A 45 -4.48 10.23 0.66
C ARG A 45 -4.35 11.74 0.48
N GLU A 46 -4.18 12.20 -0.75
CA GLU A 46 -3.96 13.61 -1.08
C GLU A 46 -5.15 14.19 -1.86
N THR A 47 -5.58 15.39 -1.49
CA THR A 47 -6.61 16.14 -2.23
C THR A 47 -6.06 16.66 -3.57
N ASN A 48 -4.74 16.72 -3.72
CA ASN A 48 -4.09 17.20 -4.93
C ASN A 48 -4.10 16.11 -6.03
N LYS A 49 -4.85 16.36 -7.10
CA LYS A 49 -4.97 15.48 -8.26
C LYS A 49 -3.64 15.16 -8.94
N PHE A 50 -2.72 16.13 -9.01
CA PHE A 50 -1.42 15.95 -9.66
C PHE A 50 -0.53 14.94 -8.91
N LEU A 51 -0.56 14.98 -7.57
CA LEU A 51 0.19 14.04 -6.75
C LEU A 51 -0.33 12.61 -6.90
N ASN A 52 -1.65 12.46 -6.95
CA ASN A 52 -2.30 11.17 -7.21
C ASN A 52 -1.94 10.62 -8.59
N GLU A 53 -1.98 11.44 -9.65
CA GLU A 53 -1.59 11.00 -11.00
C GLU A 53 -0.10 10.63 -11.09
N ASN A 54 0.80 11.40 -10.47
CA ASN A 54 2.21 11.04 -10.41
C ASN A 54 2.44 9.71 -9.71
N PHE A 55 1.75 9.46 -8.60
CA PHE A 55 1.81 8.20 -7.89
C PHE A 55 1.31 7.03 -8.75
N LYS A 56 0.15 7.19 -9.39
CA LYS A 56 -0.41 6.20 -10.30
C LYS A 56 0.53 5.91 -11.48
N ASN A 57 1.12 6.93 -12.08
CA ASN A 57 2.05 6.79 -13.20
C ASN A 57 3.35 6.09 -12.76
N TYR A 58 3.86 6.42 -11.57
CA TYR A 58 5.02 5.77 -10.99
C TYR A 58 4.79 4.26 -10.82
N LEU A 59 3.68 3.88 -10.17
CA LEU A 59 3.35 2.47 -9.95
C LEU A 59 3.11 1.73 -11.26
N ASN A 60 2.43 2.35 -12.24
CA ASN A 60 2.19 1.73 -13.55
C ASN A 60 3.50 1.45 -14.27
N ARG A 61 4.45 2.39 -14.20
CA ARG A 61 5.79 2.22 -14.80
C ARG A 61 6.55 1.08 -14.14
N GLN A 62 6.52 0.98 -12.81
CA GLN A 62 7.20 -0.08 -12.07
C GLN A 62 6.58 -1.46 -12.35
N ALA A 63 5.24 -1.56 -12.32
CA ALA A 63 4.50 -2.78 -12.64
C ALA A 63 4.83 -3.32 -14.04
N LYS A 64 4.83 -2.43 -15.05
CA LYS A 64 5.09 -2.79 -16.44
C LYS A 64 6.55 -3.13 -16.70
N ASN A 65 7.49 -2.32 -16.19
CA ASN A 65 8.90 -2.46 -16.53
C ASN A 65 9.61 -3.56 -15.74
N HIS A 66 9.26 -3.75 -14.46
CA HIS A 66 9.96 -4.70 -13.59
C HIS A 66 9.32 -6.09 -13.63
N TYR A 67 7.99 -6.16 -13.63
CA TYR A 67 7.29 -7.44 -13.46
C TYR A 67 6.65 -7.96 -14.76
N ARG A 68 6.57 -7.13 -15.82
CA ARG A 68 5.90 -7.43 -17.11
C ARG A 68 4.42 -7.85 -16.93
N ILE A 69 3.72 -7.25 -15.96
CA ILE A 69 2.34 -7.59 -15.61
C ILE A 69 1.40 -6.46 -16.06
N ASP A 70 0.21 -6.83 -16.56
CA ASP A 70 -0.90 -5.90 -16.77
C ASP A 70 -1.58 -5.61 -15.43
N VAL A 71 -1.07 -4.60 -14.74
CA VAL A 71 -1.63 -4.09 -13.48
C VAL A 71 -2.41 -2.82 -13.77
N LYS A 72 -3.67 -2.79 -13.37
CA LYS A 72 -4.47 -1.57 -13.36
C LYS A 72 -4.31 -0.90 -12.00
N ILE A 73 -3.78 0.32 -11.97
CA ILE A 73 -3.72 1.10 -10.72
C ILE A 73 -4.81 2.15 -10.70
N SER A 74 -5.57 2.13 -9.60
CA SER A 74 -6.73 3.01 -9.34
C SER A 74 -6.53 3.71 -8.00
N ILE A 75 -6.90 5.00 -7.92
CA ILE A 75 -6.89 5.76 -6.66
C ILE A 75 -8.33 6.12 -6.31
N LYS A 76 -8.82 5.56 -5.21
CA LYS A 76 -10.22 5.67 -4.79
C LYS A 76 -10.33 6.16 -3.35
N THR A 77 -11.44 6.79 -2.98
CA THR A 77 -11.77 7.08 -1.58
C THR A 77 -12.40 5.85 -0.90
N PRO A 78 -12.39 5.79 0.45
CA PRO A 78 -13.10 4.74 1.17
C PRO A 78 -14.62 4.70 0.92
N SER A 79 -15.22 5.79 0.43
CA SER A 79 -16.61 5.82 -0.03
C SER A 79 -16.81 5.21 -1.42
N GLU A 80 -15.81 5.32 -2.30
CA GLU A 80 -15.80 4.74 -3.65
C GLU A 80 -15.44 3.25 -3.64
N GLU A 81 -14.71 2.77 -2.62
CA GLU A 81 -14.27 1.38 -2.50
C GLU A 81 -14.33 0.88 -1.04
N LYS A 82 -15.31 0.02 -0.75
CA LYS A 82 -15.53 -0.50 0.62
C LYS A 82 -14.38 -1.36 1.12
N THR A 83 -13.62 -1.99 0.22
CA THR A 83 -12.46 -2.80 0.63
C THR A 83 -11.36 -1.94 1.27
N LEU A 84 -11.29 -0.64 0.96
CA LEU A 84 -10.36 0.26 1.63
C LEU A 84 -10.68 0.39 3.13
N GLN A 85 -11.96 0.41 3.51
CA GLN A 85 -12.36 0.42 4.93
C GLN A 85 -11.94 -0.87 5.65
N ALA A 86 -12.01 -2.01 4.96
CA ALA A 86 -11.54 -3.27 5.51
C ALA A 86 -10.01 -3.27 5.72
N VAL A 87 -9.25 -2.71 4.77
CA VAL A 87 -7.79 -2.54 4.89
C VAL A 87 -7.44 -1.57 6.01
N ASP A 88 -8.20 -0.48 6.18
CA ASP A 88 -8.01 0.46 7.30
C ASP A 88 -8.23 -0.24 8.64
N PHE A 89 -9.28 -1.07 8.76
CA PHE A 89 -9.50 -1.89 9.96
C PHE A 89 -8.35 -2.87 10.23
N VAL A 90 -7.85 -3.56 9.20
CA VAL A 90 -6.71 -4.48 9.34
C VAL A 90 -5.46 -3.74 9.80
N SER A 91 -5.18 -2.57 9.21
CA SER A 91 -4.03 -1.73 9.58
C SER A 91 -4.14 -1.26 11.02
N TRP A 92 -5.34 -0.84 11.45
CA TRP A 92 -5.61 -0.44 12.82
C TRP A 92 -5.47 -1.61 13.82
N ALA A 93 -5.95 -2.81 13.47
CA ALA A 93 -5.83 -3.99 14.32
C ALA A 93 -4.36 -4.38 14.57
N ILE A 94 -3.52 -4.29 13.54
CA ILE A 94 -2.07 -4.50 13.66
C ILE A 94 -1.44 -3.42 14.54
N PHE A 95 -1.76 -2.15 14.29
CA PHE A 95 -1.27 -1.01 15.08
C PHE A 95 -1.63 -1.14 16.57
N ARG A 96 -2.87 -1.54 16.88
CA ARG A 96 -3.35 -1.74 18.27
C ARG A 96 -2.52 -2.75 19.04
N LYS A 97 -2.17 -3.87 18.41
CA LYS A 97 -1.30 -4.89 19.03
C LYS A 97 0.05 -4.31 19.42
N TYR A 98 0.69 -3.56 18.52
CA TYR A 98 2.06 -3.06 18.76
C TYR A 98 2.11 -1.88 19.72
N GLU A 99 1.17 -0.94 19.62
CA GLU A 99 1.21 0.30 20.41
C GLU A 99 0.56 0.15 21.79
N TYR A 100 -0.49 -0.66 21.90
CA TYR A 100 -1.30 -0.78 23.12
C TYR A 100 -1.24 -2.17 23.75
N GLY A 101 -0.50 -3.11 23.15
CA GLY A 101 -0.45 -4.51 23.62
C GLY A 101 -1.77 -5.27 23.47
N ASP A 102 -2.77 -4.71 22.77
CA ASP A 102 -4.10 -5.30 22.60
C ASP A 102 -4.17 -6.09 21.29
N ASP A 103 -4.08 -7.41 21.39
CA ASP A 103 -4.08 -8.33 20.26
C ASP A 103 -5.47 -8.89 19.91
N SER A 104 -6.54 -8.44 20.57
CA SER A 104 -7.89 -8.99 20.43
C SER A 104 -8.40 -8.98 18.98
N TYR A 105 -8.21 -7.87 18.27
CA TYR A 105 -8.58 -7.74 16.86
C TYR A 105 -7.56 -8.39 15.93
N TYR A 106 -6.28 -8.31 16.29
CA TYR A 106 -5.20 -8.94 15.56
C TYR A 106 -5.40 -10.46 15.47
N ASN A 107 -5.79 -11.11 16.57
CA ASN A 107 -6.03 -12.54 16.62
C ASN A 107 -7.14 -13.00 15.66
N LYS A 108 -8.09 -12.12 15.31
CA LYS A 108 -9.14 -12.42 14.32
C LYS A 108 -8.63 -12.45 12.87
N ILE A 109 -7.52 -11.77 12.60
CA ILE A 109 -6.94 -11.65 11.25
C ILE A 109 -5.61 -12.41 11.10
N LYS A 110 -5.03 -12.88 12.22
CA LYS A 110 -3.71 -13.52 12.27
C LYS A 110 -3.53 -14.65 11.26
N ASN A 111 -4.55 -15.49 11.08
CA ASN A 111 -4.52 -16.61 10.15
C ASN A 111 -4.50 -16.19 8.66
N LYS A 112 -4.76 -14.91 8.36
CA LYS A 112 -4.70 -14.33 7.01
C LYS A 112 -3.40 -13.56 6.75
N ILE A 113 -2.57 -13.37 7.77
CA ILE A 113 -1.30 -12.66 7.64
C ILE A 113 -0.26 -13.63 7.08
N VAL A 114 0.29 -13.28 5.91
CA VAL A 114 1.29 -14.11 5.22
C VAL A 114 2.70 -13.89 5.78
N GLU A 115 3.00 -12.69 6.29
CA GLU A 115 4.32 -12.29 6.77
C GLU A 115 4.24 -11.10 7.71
N GLU A 116 5.10 -11.08 8.74
CA GLU A 116 5.28 -9.97 9.70
C GLU A 116 6.75 -9.57 9.86
N ASN A 117 7.52 -9.62 8.78
CA ASN A 117 8.93 -9.24 8.81
C ASN A 117 9.09 -7.72 8.75
N PRO A 118 9.96 -7.13 9.58
CA PRO A 118 10.25 -5.71 9.51
C PRO A 118 10.78 -5.34 8.12
N LEU A 119 10.41 -4.15 7.64
CA LEU A 119 10.86 -3.65 6.33
C LEU A 119 12.33 -3.24 6.35
N PHE A 120 12.86 -2.93 7.53
CA PHE A 120 14.25 -2.57 7.78
C PHE A 120 14.78 -3.46 8.92
N PRO A 121 15.98 -4.05 8.77
CA PRO A 121 16.63 -4.79 9.85
C PRO A 121 17.03 -3.89 11.02
#